data_AF-A0A075UYL7-F1
#
_entry.id   AF-A0A075UYL7-F1
#
_cell.length_a   1.000
_cell.length_b   1.000
_cell.length_c   1.000
_cell.angle_alpha   90.00
_cell.angle_beta   90.00
_cell.angle_gamma   90.00
#
_symmetry.space_group_name_H-M   'P 1'
#
loop_
_entity.id
_entity.type
_entity.pdbx_description
1 polymer ?
#
loop_
_entity_poly.entity_id
_entity_poly.type
_entity_poly.pdbx_seq_one_letter_code
_entity_poly.pdbx_strand_id
1 'polypeptide(L)'
;MERLESLGDLAALVRRREGLYVRWAPTPEHRPGTSRDELTGVELPGLSVNPLDPEPWWRDQPLELWLARRLYDYCHLSHERRRETKPWVLAGRIVGSGPDNEPLLTDPEPVGRISTAVLGEARDLLRDRARHDADWGPLRRPPELG
;
A
#
# COMPACT_ATOMS: atom_id res chain seq x y z
N MET A 1 -11.65 -13.70 6.39
CA MET A 1 -10.96 -12.47 5.96
C MET A 1 -11.41 -11.34 6.85
N GLU A 2 -10.46 -10.65 7.49
CA GLU A 2 -10.71 -9.60 8.48
C GLU A 2 -11.11 -8.28 7.81
N ARG A 3 -11.95 -7.48 8.48
CA ARG A 3 -12.30 -6.13 8.02
C ARG A 3 -11.61 -5.14 8.94
N LEU A 4 -10.77 -4.29 8.35
CA LEU A 4 -9.99 -3.29 9.05
C LEU A 4 -10.71 -1.95 8.93
N GLU A 5 -11.14 -1.40 10.05
CA GLU A 5 -12.00 -0.23 10.10
C GLU A 5 -11.24 1.03 10.55
N SER A 6 -10.14 0.87 11.29
CA SER A 6 -9.22 1.93 11.67
C SER A 6 -7.77 1.66 11.25
N LEU A 7 -6.94 2.71 11.22
CA LEU A 7 -5.49 2.61 11.04
C LEU A 7 -4.85 1.83 12.20
N GLY A 8 -5.44 1.91 13.40
CA GLY A 8 -5.07 1.11 14.55
C GLY A 8 -5.27 -0.39 14.33
N ASP A 9 -6.37 -0.80 13.67
CA ASP A 9 -6.62 -2.21 13.33
C ASP A 9 -5.54 -2.75 12.39
N LEU A 10 -5.18 -1.96 11.37
CA LEU A 10 -4.11 -2.31 10.44
C LEU A 10 -2.76 -2.40 11.15
N ALA A 11 -2.45 -1.46 12.05
CA ALA A 11 -1.23 -1.50 12.85
C ALA A 11 -1.19 -2.72 13.78
N ALA A 12 -2.31 -3.06 14.41
CA ALA A 12 -2.43 -4.27 15.22
C ALA A 12 -2.25 -5.55 14.37
N LEU A 13 -2.65 -5.53 13.10
CA LEU A 13 -2.43 -6.65 12.15
C LEU A 13 -0.96 -6.81 11.79
N VAL A 14 -0.29 -5.73 11.43
CA VAL A 14 1.14 -5.76 11.08
C VAL A 14 2.00 -6.14 12.28
N ARG A 15 1.66 -5.71 13.51
CA ARG A 15 2.38 -6.10 14.72
C ARG A 15 2.31 -7.61 15.02
N ARG A 16 1.20 -8.29 14.66
CA ARG A 16 1.01 -9.72 14.96
C ARG A 16 1.44 -10.65 13.84
N ARG A 17 1.61 -10.12 12.62
CA ARG A 17 1.94 -10.90 11.42
C ARG A 17 2.82 -10.06 10.50
N GLU A 18 4.06 -10.49 10.36
CA GLU A 18 5.01 -9.97 9.37
C GLU A 18 4.70 -10.57 7.97
N GLY A 19 5.32 -10.00 6.94
CA GLY A 19 5.18 -10.44 5.55
C GLY A 19 3.84 -10.02 4.95
N LEU A 20 3.36 -8.83 5.32
CA LEU A 20 2.09 -8.29 4.85
C LEU A 20 2.30 -7.21 3.79
N TYR A 21 1.41 -7.23 2.82
CA TYR A 21 1.45 -6.32 1.68
C TYR A 21 0.06 -5.73 1.41
N VAL A 22 0.02 -4.53 0.85
CA VAL A 22 -1.21 -3.91 0.36
C VAL A 22 -1.25 -3.87 -1.17
N ARG A 23 -2.41 -4.21 -1.73
CA ARG A 23 -2.69 -4.12 -3.16
C ARG A 23 -4.06 -3.49 -3.41
N TRP A 24 -4.13 -2.58 -4.38
CA TRP A 24 -5.39 -2.02 -4.87
C TRP A 24 -5.93 -2.88 -5.99
N ALA A 25 -7.06 -3.55 -5.75
CA ALA A 25 -7.72 -4.41 -6.72
C ALA A 25 -9.24 -4.43 -6.52
N PRO A 26 -10.05 -4.71 -7.56
CA PRO A 26 -11.51 -4.82 -7.41
C PRO A 26 -11.93 -5.91 -6.42
N THR A 27 -11.24 -7.05 -6.46
CA THR A 27 -11.41 -8.19 -5.56
C THR A 27 -10.02 -8.67 -5.11
N PRO A 28 -9.89 -9.33 -3.95
CA PRO A 28 -8.61 -9.87 -3.52
C PRO A 28 -8.17 -11.04 -4.40
N GLU A 29 -9.12 -11.73 -5.05
CA GLU A 29 -8.87 -12.83 -5.98
C GLU A 29 -8.70 -12.37 -7.44
N HIS A 30 -8.62 -11.05 -7.72
CA HIS A 30 -8.34 -10.60 -9.09
C HIS A 30 -6.98 -11.18 -9.52
N ARG A 31 -7.03 -12.04 -10.55
CA ARG A 31 -6.29 -13.29 -10.68
C ARG A 31 -4.81 -13.27 -10.24
N PRO A 32 -4.30 -14.38 -9.66
CA PRO A 32 -2.87 -14.59 -9.46
C PRO A 32 -2.08 -14.39 -10.77
N GLY A 33 -0.98 -13.64 -10.71
CA GLY A 33 0.10 -13.71 -11.70
C GLY A 33 0.09 -12.76 -12.90
N THR A 34 -0.68 -11.66 -12.92
CA THR A 34 -0.69 -10.77 -14.11
C THR A 34 -0.68 -9.28 -13.78
N SER A 35 0.17 -8.82 -12.85
CA SER A 35 0.58 -7.42 -12.96
C SER A 35 1.30 -7.26 -14.30
N ARG A 36 1.07 -6.15 -14.97
CA ARG A 36 1.80 -5.77 -16.16
C ARG A 36 2.55 -4.50 -15.86
N ASP A 37 3.76 -4.40 -16.36
CA ASP A 37 4.43 -3.11 -16.44
C ASP A 37 3.57 -2.17 -17.30
N GLU A 38 3.15 -1.04 -16.73
CA GLU A 38 2.29 -0.08 -17.43
C GLU A 38 3.02 0.59 -18.61
N LEU A 39 4.36 0.69 -18.55
CA LEU A 39 5.16 1.31 -19.58
C LEU A 39 5.35 0.39 -20.79
N THR A 40 5.73 -0.87 -20.57
CA THR A 40 6.08 -1.81 -21.66
C THR A 40 5.01 -2.85 -21.96
N GLY A 41 4.02 -3.02 -21.08
CA GLY A 41 2.98 -4.05 -21.18
C GLY A 41 3.45 -5.48 -20.85
N VAL A 42 4.73 -5.67 -20.50
CA VAL A 42 5.32 -6.96 -20.14
C VAL A 42 4.62 -7.54 -18.91
N GLU A 43 4.33 -8.83 -18.94
CA GLU A 43 3.78 -9.54 -17.78
C GLU A 43 4.86 -9.74 -16.71
N LEU A 44 4.54 -9.33 -15.49
CA LEU A 44 5.42 -9.51 -14.34
C LEU A 44 5.25 -10.93 -13.76
N PRO A 45 6.31 -11.54 -13.21
CA PRO A 45 6.26 -12.89 -12.64
C PRO A 45 5.42 -13.00 -11.35
N GLY A 46 4.80 -11.92 -10.90
CA GLY A 46 3.96 -11.87 -9.70
C GLY A 46 3.11 -10.60 -9.65
N LEU A 47 2.33 -10.46 -8.58
CA LEU A 47 1.52 -9.28 -8.32
C LEU A 47 2.39 -8.16 -7.74
N SER A 48 2.42 -6.99 -8.38
CA SER A 48 2.94 -5.76 -7.78
C SER A 48 2.15 -5.44 -6.51
N VAL A 49 2.85 -5.41 -5.38
CA VAL A 49 2.27 -5.10 -4.07
C VAL A 49 3.17 -4.16 -3.30
N ASN A 50 2.66 -3.60 -2.21
CA ASN A 50 3.39 -2.66 -1.38
C ASN A 50 3.62 -3.23 0.03
N PRO A 51 4.86 -3.29 0.53
CA PRO A 51 5.11 -3.73 1.89
C PRO A 51 4.35 -2.88 2.91
N LEU A 52 3.75 -3.54 3.88
CA LEU A 52 3.18 -2.93 5.08
C LEU A 52 4.13 -3.02 6.28
N ASP A 53 5.10 -3.94 6.24
CA ASP A 53 6.16 -4.02 7.24
C ASP A 53 7.09 -2.79 7.13
N PRO A 54 7.42 -2.12 8.24
CA PRO A 54 8.39 -1.04 8.24
C PRO A 54 9.80 -1.55 7.94
N GLU A 55 10.54 -0.77 7.17
CA GLU A 55 11.96 -1.03 6.93
C GLU A 55 12.82 -0.75 8.18
N PRO A 56 14.01 -1.37 8.32
CA PRO A 56 14.88 -1.20 9.49
C PRO A 56 15.32 0.24 9.79
N TRP A 57 15.28 1.15 8.83
CA TRP A 57 15.62 2.57 9.02
C TRP A 57 14.43 3.40 9.56
N TRP A 58 13.22 2.84 9.61
CA TRP A 58 12.02 3.49 10.15
C TRP A 58 11.88 3.32 11.68
N ARG A 59 12.76 2.57 12.35
CA ARG A 59 12.58 2.07 13.74
C ARG A 59 12.07 3.09 14.77
N ASP A 60 12.52 4.34 14.70
CA ASP A 60 12.17 5.38 15.69
C ASP A 60 10.89 6.16 15.35
N GLN A 61 10.21 5.80 14.26
CA GLN A 61 9.01 6.46 13.77
C GLN A 61 7.75 5.61 14.02
N PRO A 62 6.57 6.24 14.23
CA PRO A 62 5.33 5.52 14.45
C PRO A 62 4.98 4.55 13.31
N LEU A 63 4.51 3.35 13.64
CA LEU A 63 4.05 2.36 12.67
C LEU A 63 2.83 2.89 11.89
N GLU A 64 1.90 3.55 12.57
CA GLU A 64 0.71 4.13 11.98
C GLU A 64 1.08 5.16 10.90
N LEU A 65 2.17 5.92 11.09
CA LEU A 65 2.68 6.86 10.10
C LEU A 65 3.27 6.15 8.87
N TRP A 66 3.99 5.04 9.06
CA TRP A 66 4.44 4.18 7.96
C TRP A 66 3.26 3.69 7.14
N LEU A 67 2.27 3.10 7.80
CA LEU A 67 1.09 2.53 7.16
C LEU A 67 0.30 3.60 6.42
N ALA A 68 0.13 4.78 7.03
CA ALA A 68 -0.52 5.90 6.38
C ALA A 68 0.19 6.32 5.08
N ARG A 69 1.53 6.38 5.10
CA ARG A 69 2.35 6.65 3.90
C ARG A 69 2.14 5.57 2.83
N ARG A 70 2.19 4.28 3.19
CA ARG A 70 1.97 3.18 2.23
C ARG A 70 0.58 3.21 1.60
N LEU A 71 -0.45 3.59 2.36
CA LEU A 71 -1.81 3.75 1.85
C LEU A 71 -1.98 5.00 0.97
N TYR A 72 -1.28 6.08 1.30
CA TYR A 72 -1.35 7.35 0.58
C TYR A 72 -0.57 7.32 -0.75
N ASP A 73 0.63 6.76 -0.76
CA ASP A 73 1.51 6.70 -1.94
C ASP A 73 0.78 6.10 -3.16
N TYR A 74 -0.18 5.21 -2.93
CA TYR A 74 -0.92 4.49 -3.98
C TYR A 74 -2.41 4.85 -4.05
N CYS A 75 -2.86 5.89 -3.34
CA CYS A 75 -4.25 6.32 -3.40
C CYS A 75 -4.63 6.91 -4.78
N HIS A 76 -3.66 7.37 -5.57
CA HIS A 76 -3.86 7.83 -6.95
C HIS A 76 -4.36 6.71 -7.88
N LEU A 77 -4.01 5.45 -7.61
CA LEU A 77 -4.52 4.28 -8.34
C LEU A 77 -6.04 4.12 -8.21
N SER A 78 -6.65 4.65 -7.16
CA SER A 78 -8.12 4.67 -7.02
C SER A 78 -8.79 5.76 -7.87
N HIS A 79 -8.06 6.82 -8.20
CA HIS A 79 -8.55 7.95 -9.01
C HIS A 79 -8.40 7.66 -10.50
N GLU A 80 -7.33 6.99 -10.91
CA GLU A 80 -7.02 6.69 -12.32
C GLU A 80 -7.74 5.44 -12.82
N ARG A 81 -7.88 4.41 -11.98
CA ARG A 81 -8.58 3.17 -12.33
C ARG A 81 -10.05 3.30 -11.94
N ARG A 82 -10.87 3.69 -12.92
CA ARG A 82 -12.34 3.87 -12.83
C ARG A 82 -12.98 2.89 -11.83
N ARG A 83 -13.54 3.46 -10.75
CA ARG A 83 -14.52 2.89 -9.79
C ARG A 83 -14.49 1.37 -9.67
N GLU A 84 -13.76 0.84 -8.67
CA GLU A 84 -14.05 -0.40 -7.91
C GLU A 84 -12.83 -0.94 -7.15
N THR A 85 -11.63 -0.41 -7.39
CA THR A 85 -10.41 -0.86 -6.69
C THR A 85 -10.46 -0.52 -5.20
N LYS A 86 -10.15 -1.53 -4.38
CA LYS A 86 -10.10 -1.41 -2.92
C LYS A 86 -8.75 -1.92 -2.43
N PRO A 87 -8.23 -1.36 -1.33
CA PRO A 87 -7.03 -1.87 -0.68
C PRO A 87 -7.30 -3.21 0.03
N TRP A 88 -6.54 -4.22 -0.36
CA TRP A 88 -6.51 -5.54 0.25
C TRP A 88 -5.17 -5.76 0.93
N VAL A 89 -5.20 -6.35 2.12
CA VAL A 89 -4.02 -6.89 2.79
C VAL A 89 -3.82 -8.31 2.31
N LEU A 90 -2.64 -8.59 1.77
CA LEU A 90 -2.24 -9.87 1.24
C LEU A 90 -1.00 -10.39 1.97
N ALA A 91 -0.85 -11.70 2.00
CA ALA A 91 0.40 -12.40 2.28
C ALA A 91 0.76 -13.30 1.10
N GLY A 92 1.98 -13.82 1.07
CA GLY A 92 2.44 -14.72 0.00
C GLY A 92 3.96 -14.74 -0.10
N ARG A 93 4.48 -15.22 -1.22
CA ARG A 93 5.93 -15.35 -1.47
C ARG A 93 6.43 -14.32 -2.47
N ILE A 94 7.52 -13.64 -2.14
CA ILE A 94 8.20 -12.73 -3.06
C ILE A 94 9.04 -13.51 -4.08
N VAL A 95 8.88 -13.17 -5.36
CA VAL A 95 9.63 -13.78 -6.48
C VAL A 95 10.57 -12.81 -7.20
N GLY A 96 10.53 -11.53 -6.83
CA GLY A 96 11.38 -10.50 -7.42
C GLY A 96 10.85 -9.11 -7.14
N SER A 97 11.35 -8.15 -7.91
CA SER A 97 10.96 -6.75 -7.87
C SER A 97 10.43 -6.31 -9.24
N GLY A 98 9.41 -5.47 -9.23
CA GLY A 98 8.88 -4.80 -10.40
C GLY A 98 9.75 -3.60 -10.81
N PRO A 99 9.36 -2.92 -11.91
CA PRO A 99 10.12 -1.81 -12.47
C PRO A 99 10.25 -0.60 -11.52
N ASP A 100 9.31 -0.43 -10.58
CA ASP A 100 9.32 0.64 -9.58
C ASP A 100 9.95 0.19 -8.25
N ASN A 101 10.70 -0.91 -8.27
CA ASN A 101 11.25 -1.62 -7.11
C ASN A 101 10.20 -2.19 -6.14
N GLU A 102 8.93 -2.26 -6.54
CA GLU A 102 7.91 -2.87 -5.71
C GLU A 102 8.04 -4.39 -5.70
N PRO A 103 7.81 -5.08 -4.57
CA PRO A 103 7.87 -6.54 -4.53
C PRO A 103 6.80 -7.18 -5.40
N LEU A 104 7.16 -8.31 -6.02
CA LEU A 104 6.26 -9.15 -6.80
C LEU A 104 5.85 -10.40 -6.00
N LEU A 105 4.56 -10.49 -5.69
CA LEU A 105 3.97 -11.52 -4.85
C LEU A 105 3.39 -12.68 -5.66
N THR A 106 3.69 -13.91 -5.27
CA THR A 106 3.06 -15.15 -5.74
C THR A 106 2.32 -15.85 -4.61
N ASP A 107 1.39 -16.73 -4.97
CA ASP A 107 0.50 -17.43 -4.04
C ASP A 107 -0.22 -16.47 -3.07
N PRO A 108 -0.97 -15.49 -3.60
CA PRO A 108 -1.59 -14.46 -2.78
C PRO A 108 -2.65 -15.05 -1.84
N GLU A 109 -2.47 -14.82 -0.55
CA GLU A 109 -3.43 -15.13 0.51
C GLU A 109 -4.14 -13.83 0.94
N PRO A 110 -5.46 -13.70 0.73
CA PRO A 110 -6.23 -12.57 1.25
C PRO A 110 -6.33 -12.60 2.77
N VAL A 111 -5.69 -11.65 3.45
CA VAL A 111 -5.68 -11.54 4.92
C VAL A 111 -6.84 -10.67 5.40
N GLY A 112 -6.99 -9.49 4.79
CA GLY A 112 -7.97 -8.52 5.23
C GLY A 112 -8.33 -7.49 4.17
N ARG A 113 -9.45 -6.81 4.41
CA ARG A 113 -9.91 -5.69 3.59
C ARG A 113 -9.82 -4.40 4.37
N ILE A 114 -9.20 -3.39 3.77
CA ILE A 114 -9.08 -2.07 4.36
C ILE A 114 -10.31 -1.24 3.97
N SER A 115 -10.99 -0.69 4.96
CA SER A 115 -12.15 0.18 4.73
C SER A 115 -11.73 1.57 4.26
N THR A 116 -12.70 2.34 3.74
CA THR A 116 -12.48 3.75 3.38
C THR A 116 -12.23 4.64 4.60
N ALA A 117 -12.65 4.25 5.80
CA ALA A 117 -12.40 5.01 7.02
C ALA A 117 -10.90 5.03 7.35
N VAL A 118 -10.22 3.88 7.21
CA VAL A 118 -8.75 3.77 7.35
C VAL A 118 -8.02 4.72 6.40
N LEU A 119 -8.50 4.85 5.15
CA LEU A 119 -7.92 5.77 4.17
C LEU A 119 -8.11 7.25 4.58
N GLY A 120 -9.23 7.56 5.23
CA GLY A 120 -9.48 8.87 5.83
C GLY A 120 -8.48 9.18 6.94
N GLU A 121 -8.36 8.27 7.90
CA GLU A 121 -7.41 8.38 9.03
C GLU A 121 -5.96 8.53 8.55
N ALA A 122 -5.54 7.72 7.57
CA ALA A 122 -4.20 7.82 6.97
C ALA A 122 -3.94 9.21 6.38
N ARG A 123 -4.91 9.75 5.62
CA ARG A 123 -4.78 11.07 5.00
C ARG A 123 -4.73 12.17 6.05
N ASP A 124 -5.54 12.09 7.08
CA ASP A 124 -5.62 13.11 8.12
C ASP A 124 -4.34 13.10 8.97
N LEU A 125 -3.82 11.91 9.32
CA LEU A 125 -2.51 11.77 9.99
C LEU A 125 -1.37 12.41 9.19
N LEU A 126 -1.29 12.14 7.88
CA LEU A 126 -0.24 12.72 7.02
C LEU A 126 -0.37 14.24 6.89
N ARG A 127 -1.60 14.76 6.80
CA ARG A 127 -1.87 16.21 6.75
C ARG A 127 -1.49 16.89 8.05
N ASP A 128 -1.83 16.29 9.18
CA ASP A 128 -1.49 16.82 10.48
C ASP A 128 0.02 16.81 10.68
N ARG A 129 0.73 15.76 10.25
CA ARG A 129 2.19 15.75 10.30
C ARG A 129 2.80 16.85 9.43
N ALA A 130 2.32 16.99 8.19
CA ALA A 130 2.78 18.04 7.28
C ALA A 130 2.54 19.48 7.79
N ARG A 131 1.56 19.69 8.69
CA ARG A 131 1.29 21.00 9.29
C ARG A 131 2.21 21.33 10.46
N HIS A 132 2.68 20.32 11.18
CA HIS A 132 3.39 20.50 12.46
C HIS A 132 4.89 20.19 12.37
N ASP A 133 5.36 19.64 11.26
CA ASP A 133 6.76 19.26 11.06
C ASP A 133 7.34 20.07 9.88
N ALA A 134 8.19 21.05 10.21
CA ALA A 134 8.76 21.97 9.23
C ALA A 134 9.74 21.28 8.26
N ASP A 135 10.28 20.12 8.64
CA ASP A 135 11.16 19.30 7.80
C ASP A 135 10.36 18.32 6.92
N TRP A 136 9.02 18.34 7.00
CA TRP A 136 8.16 17.47 6.21
C TRP A 136 8.12 17.90 4.75
N GLY A 137 8.57 17.01 3.86
CA GLY A 137 8.48 17.21 2.41
C GLY A 137 7.03 17.31 1.90
N PRO A 138 6.80 17.82 0.69
CA PRO A 138 5.46 18.01 0.17
C PRO A 138 4.73 16.67 -0.05
N LEU A 139 3.47 16.58 0.38
CA LEU A 139 2.65 15.36 0.21
C LEU A 139 2.37 15.03 -1.27
N ARG A 140 2.31 16.05 -2.14
CA ARG A 140 2.33 15.83 -3.59
C ARG A 140 3.73 16.13 -4.10
N ARG A 141 4.31 15.19 -4.85
CA ARG A 141 5.49 15.53 -5.65
C ARG A 141 5.09 16.65 -6.62
N PRO A 142 5.88 17.72 -6.75
CA PRO A 142 5.67 18.69 -7.81
C PRO A 142 5.70 17.95 -9.16
N PRO A 143 4.87 18.35 -10.13
CA PRO A 143 4.95 17.75 -11.46
C PRO A 143 6.37 17.91 -11.99
N GLU A 144 6.93 16.82 -12.52
CA GLU A 144 8.15 16.90 -13.30
C GLU A 144 7.85 17.74 -14.55
N LEU A 145 8.72 18.72 -14.81
CA LEU A 145 8.84 19.60 -15.98
C LEU A 145 7.67 19.51 -16.99
N GLY A 146 6.89 20.60 -17.06
CA GLY A 146 5.77 20.76 -18.01
C GLY A 146 6.17 20.78 -19.48
#